data_AF-A0A534ESE5-F1
#
_entry.id   AF-A0A534ESE5-F1
#
_cell.length_a   1.000
_cell.length_b   1.000
_cell.length_c   1.000
_cell.angle_alpha   90.00
_cell.angle_beta   90.00
_cell.angle_gamma   90.00
#
_symmetry.space_group_name_H-M   'P 1'
#
loop_
_entity.id
_entity.type
_entity.pdbx_description
1 polymer ?
#
loop_
_entity_poly.entity_id
_entity_poly.type
_entity_poly.pdbx_seq_one_letter_code
_entity_poly.pdbx_strand_id
1 'polypeptide(L)'
;MQTDTYLACLLLSQTLRHMVNTLVRDYLVELLETGIDHWVITGYYPQLTLAPGQRFASKGGYIVRFAEPDGSNVVPESAWIIP
;
A
#
# COMPACT_ATOMS: atom_id res chain seq x y z
N MET A 1 6.38 2.25 -9.36
CA MET A 1 6.50 0.97 -10.12
C MET A 1 7.20 -0.13 -9.33
N GLN A 2 8.50 -0.04 -9.01
CA GLN A 2 9.14 -1.12 -8.24
C GLN A 2 8.72 -1.15 -6.75
N THR A 3 8.62 0.01 -6.10
CA THR A 3 8.22 0.12 -4.70
C THR A 3 6.79 -0.35 -4.44
N ASP A 4 5.85 0.01 -5.32
CA ASP A 4 4.44 -0.39 -5.20
C ASP A 4 4.27 -1.92 -5.34
N THR A 5 4.97 -2.52 -6.30
CA THR A 5 4.98 -3.98 -6.49
C THR A 5 5.60 -4.68 -5.28
N TYR A 6 6.68 -4.13 -4.73
CA TYR A 6 7.29 -4.67 -3.51
C TYR A 6 6.32 -4.63 -2.33
N LEU A 7 5.61 -3.51 -2.16
CA LEU A 7 4.63 -3.32 -1.09
C LEU A 7 3.42 -4.26 -1.26
N ALA A 8 2.93 -4.44 -2.49
CA ALA A 8 1.87 -5.39 -2.79
C ALA A 8 2.27 -6.84 -2.47
N CYS A 9 3.49 -7.25 -2.84
CA CYS A 9 4.03 -8.57 -2.51
C CYS A 9 4.21 -8.77 -0.99
N LEU A 10 4.65 -7.72 -0.28
CA LEU A 10 4.81 -7.76 1.17
C LEU A 10 3.44 -8.00 1.85
N LEU A 11 2.43 -7.22 1.50
CA LEU A 11 1.04 -7.36 1.97
C LEU A 11 0.51 -8.77 1.72
N LEU A 12 0.71 -9.30 0.51
CA LEU A 12 0.29 -10.64 0.15
C LEU A 12 1.00 -11.71 0.99
N SER A 13 2.33 -11.59 1.18
CA SER A 13 3.09 -12.54 2.00
C SER A 13 2.64 -12.54 3.47
N GLN A 14 2.25 -11.38 4.00
CA GLN A 14 1.76 -11.22 5.36
C GLN A 14 0.36 -11.80 5.53
N THR A 15 -0.52 -11.56 4.56
CA THR A 15 -1.86 -12.15 4.50
C THR A 15 -1.78 -13.67 4.44
N LEU A 16 -0.94 -14.22 3.56
CA LEU A 16 -0.74 -15.67 3.44
C LEU A 16 -0.19 -16.30 4.73
N ARG A 17 0.71 -15.59 5.43
CA ARG A 17 1.22 -16.05 6.73
C ARG A 17 0.11 -16.19 7.77
N HIS A 18 -0.94 -15.37 7.71
CA HIS A 18 -2.10 -15.44 8.61
C HIS A 18 -3.14 -16.47 8.15
N MET A 19 -3.21 -16.78 6.85
CA MET A 19 -4.09 -17.82 6.33
C MET A 19 -3.65 -19.24 6.68
N VAL A 20 -2.34 -19.44 6.95
CA VAL A 20 -1.68 -20.70 7.32
C VAL A 20 -2.00 -21.85 6.34
N ASN A 21 -3.14 -22.52 6.51
CA ASN A 21 -3.56 -23.68 5.72
C ASN A 21 -4.94 -23.52 5.04
N THR A 22 -5.64 -22.41 5.28
CA THR A 22 -6.96 -22.12 4.70
C THR A 22 -6.82 -21.22 3.49
N LEU A 23 -6.42 -21.79 2.36
CA LEU A 23 -6.22 -21.04 1.11
C LEU A 23 -7.54 -20.88 0.34
N VAL A 24 -8.37 -19.95 0.79
CA VAL A 24 -9.61 -19.57 0.12
C VAL A 24 -9.54 -18.10 -0.28
N ARG A 25 -9.95 -17.79 -1.52
CA ARG A 25 -9.89 -16.44 -2.08
C ARG A 25 -10.60 -15.41 -1.20
N ASP A 26 -11.80 -15.72 -0.74
CA ASP A 26 -12.61 -14.73 -0.01
C ASP A 26 -12.05 -14.48 1.39
N TYR A 27 -11.48 -15.52 2.01
CA TYR A 27 -10.75 -15.38 3.28
C TYR A 27 -9.47 -14.54 3.15
N LEU A 28 -8.78 -14.63 2.00
CA LEU A 28 -7.65 -13.76 1.69
C LEU A 28 -8.07 -12.29 1.64
N VAL A 29 -9.19 -11.99 0.98
CA VAL A 29 -9.71 -10.62 0.85
C VAL A 29 -10.11 -10.06 2.20
N GLU A 30 -10.85 -10.84 3.00
CA GLU A 30 -11.32 -10.44 4.34
C GLU A 30 -10.16 -10.17 5.31
N LEU A 31 -9.13 -11.03 5.31
CA LEU A 31 -7.92 -10.82 6.11
C LEU A 31 -7.13 -9.58 5.67
N LEU A 32 -7.10 -9.30 4.36
CA LEU A 32 -6.42 -8.13 3.83
C LEU A 32 -7.18 -6.85 4.20
N GLU A 33 -8.51 -6.85 4.12
CA GLU A 33 -9.38 -5.75 4.58
C GLU A 33 -9.19 -5.46 6.08
N THR A 34 -9.12 -6.51 6.91
CA THR A 34 -8.97 -6.38 8.37
C THR A 34 -7.54 -6.03 8.80
N GLY A 35 -6.55 -6.59 8.10
CA GLY A 35 -5.14 -6.50 8.47
C GLY A 35 -4.47 -5.20 8.05
N ILE A 36 -4.89 -4.60 6.94
CA ILE A 36 -4.22 -3.44 6.34
C ILE A 36 -4.20 -2.20 7.25
N ASP A 37 -5.23 -2.03 8.08
CA ASP A 37 -5.32 -0.93 9.06
C ASP A 37 -4.36 -1.11 10.25
N HIS A 38 -4.09 -2.37 10.62
CA HIS A 38 -3.21 -2.72 11.74
C HIS A 38 -1.75 -2.90 11.33
N TRP A 39 -1.49 -3.18 10.05
CA TRP A 39 -0.14 -3.38 9.55
C TRP A 39 0.51 -2.03 9.31
N VAL A 40 1.45 -1.70 10.21
CA VAL A 40 2.28 -0.50 10.18
C VAL A 40 3.20 -0.54 8.95
N ILE A 41 2.64 -0.25 7.77
CA ILE A 41 3.36 -0.01 6.52
C ILE A 41 3.43 1.51 6.32
N THR A 42 3.92 2.19 7.34
CA THR A 42 3.86 3.66 7.49
C THR A 42 4.94 4.42 6.72
N GLY A 43 5.79 3.74 5.94
CA GLY A 43 6.89 4.38 5.21
C GLY A 43 6.47 5.08 3.91
N TYR A 44 5.42 4.61 3.23
CA TYR A 44 5.09 5.06 1.86
C TYR A 44 3.67 5.59 1.70
N TYR A 45 2.72 5.08 2.50
CA TYR A 45 1.32 5.48 2.45
C TYR A 45 0.88 5.86 3.87
N PRO A 46 0.63 7.15 4.17
CA PRO A 46 0.30 7.60 5.52
C PRO A 46 -1.09 7.13 5.97
N GLN A 47 -2.01 6.84 5.03
CA GLN A 47 -3.31 6.24 5.30
C GLN A 47 -3.58 5.14 4.27
N LEU A 48 -3.52 3.88 4.71
CA LEU A 48 -3.76 2.71 3.91
C LEU A 48 -4.88 1.89 4.56
N THR A 49 -6.09 1.96 4.00
CA THR A 49 -7.28 1.28 4.55
C THR A 49 -8.10 0.68 3.42
N LEU A 50 -8.69 -0.50 3.63
CA LEU A 50 -9.53 -1.17 2.65
C LEU A 50 -10.84 -1.60 3.34
N ALA A 51 -11.94 -0.91 3.03
CA ALA A 51 -13.26 -1.32 3.53
C ALA A 51 -13.88 -2.39 2.61
N PRO A 52 -14.88 -3.16 3.08
CA PRO A 52 -15.55 -4.18 2.26
C PRO A 52 -16.00 -3.66 0.91
N GLY A 53 -15.54 -4.31 -0.16
CA GLY A 53 -15.88 -3.96 -1.55
C GLY A 53 -15.11 -2.75 -2.12
N GLN A 54 -14.23 -2.11 -1.35
CA GLN A 54 -13.31 -1.13 -1.88
C GLN A 54 -12.12 -1.80 -2.57
N ARG A 55 -11.74 -1.26 -3.73
CA ARG A 55 -10.60 -1.76 -4.52
C ARG A 55 -9.35 -0.87 -4.42
N PHE A 56 -9.46 0.29 -3.78
CA PHE A 56 -8.37 1.26 -3.66
C PHE A 56 -8.05 1.48 -2.18
N ALA A 57 -6.89 0.98 -1.76
CA ALA A 57 -6.41 1.07 -0.37
C ALA A 57 -5.94 2.48 0.04
N SER A 58 -5.59 3.29 -0.96
CA SER A 58 -5.17 4.67 -0.80
C SER A 58 -5.67 5.47 -1.99
N LYS A 59 -6.21 6.65 -1.73
CA LYS A 59 -6.65 7.61 -2.75
C LYS A 59 -5.78 8.88 -2.78
N GLY A 60 -4.83 8.99 -1.86
CA GLY A 60 -3.93 10.13 -1.80
C GLY A 60 -2.61 9.88 -2.51
N GLY A 61 -1.85 10.94 -2.68
CA GLY A 61 -0.52 10.91 -3.29
C GLY A 61 0.34 12.09 -2.90
N TYR A 62 1.63 11.98 -3.20
CA TYR A 62 2.58 13.09 -3.09
C TYR A 62 2.78 13.73 -4.46
N ILE A 63 2.89 15.07 -4.49
CA ILE A 63 3.51 15.75 -5.63
C ILE A 63 5.02 15.68 -5.41
N VAL A 64 5.74 15.13 -6.38
CA VAL A 64 7.19 14.98 -6.34
C VAL A 64 7.83 15.75 -7.49
N ARG A 65 9.03 16.28 -7.24
CA ARG A 65 9.88 16.94 -8.23
C ARG A 65 11.19 16.17 -8.37
N PHE A 66 11.76 16.15 -9.57
CA PHE A 66 13.11 15.65 -9.75
C PHE A 66 14.11 16.55 -9.00
N ALA A 67 15.02 15.94 -8.24
CA ALA A 67 16.03 16.67 -7.47
C ALA A 67 17.04 17.38 -8.40
N GLU A 68 17.29 16.80 -9.57
CA GLU A 68 18.17 17.32 -10.61
C GLU A 68 17.46 17.20 -11.97
N PRO A 69 17.72 18.10 -12.94
CA PRO A 69 17.06 18.09 -14.24
C PRO A 69 17.23 16.79 -15.04
N ASP A 70 18.39 16.12 -14.89
CA ASP A 70 18.74 14.88 -15.59
C ASP A 70 18.83 13.66 -14.65
N GLY A 71 18.45 13.81 -13.38
CA GLY A 71 18.57 12.78 -12.35
C GLY A 71 17.30 11.95 -12.17
N SER A 72 17.45 10.70 -11.72
CA SER A 72 16.32 9.81 -11.38
C SER A 72 15.80 9.97 -9.95
N ASN A 73 16.47 10.80 -9.14
CA ASN A 73 16.08 11.01 -7.75
C ASN A 73 14.93 12.01 -7.65
N VAL A 74 13.91 11.68 -6.85
CA VAL A 74 12.71 12.50 -6.67
C VAL A 74 12.56 12.92 -5.21
N VAL A 75 12.21 14.19 -5.01
CA VAL A 75 11.95 14.80 -3.70
C VAL A 75 10.49 15.22 -3.58
N PRO A 76 9.83 14.99 -2.43
CA PRO A 76 8.46 15.43 -2.21
C PRO A 76 8.39 16.96 -2.17
N GLU A 77 7.55 17.54 -3.02
CA GLU A 77 7.29 18.98 -3.09
C GLU A 77 6.04 19.37 -2.29
N SER A 78 5.18 18.40 -1.97
CA SER A 78 3.97 18.60 -1.16
C SER A 78 3.89 17.62 0.02
N ALA A 79 3.08 17.98 1.01
CA ALA A 79 2.50 17.00 1.93
C ALA A 79 1.55 16.04 1.16
N TRP A 80 1.13 14.97 1.82
CA TRP A 80 0.16 14.02 1.27
C TRP A 80 -1.15 14.71 0.92
N ILE A 81 -1.58 14.60 -0.35
CA ILE A 81 -2.81 15.21 -0.86
C ILE A 81 -3.85 14.11 -1.07
N ILE A 82 -5.08 14.34 -0.59
CA ILE A 82 -6.25 13.49 -0.84
C ILE A 82 -7.22 14.32 -1.69
N PRO A 83 -7.64 13.85 -2.88
CA PRO A 83 -8.62 14.52 -3.74
C PRO A 83 -10.03 14.61 -3.12
#